data_AF-X1KGG1-F1
#
_entry.id   AF-X1KGG1-F1
#
_cell.length_a   1.000
_cell.length_b   1.000
_cell.length_c   1.000
_cell.angle_alpha   90.00
_cell.angle_beta   90.00
_cell.angle_gamma   90.00
#
_symmetry.space_group_name_H-M   'P 1'
#
loop_
_entity.id
_entity.type
_entity.pdbx_description
1 polymer ?
#
loop_
_entity_poly.entity_id
_entity_poly.type
_entity_poly.pdbx_seq_one_letter_code
_entity_poly.pdbx_strand_id
1 'polypeptide(L)'
;LGERVAVIGGGNAAVDAAGVAKRLGAKEVSIVYRRSRAEMPAVSTEVDEAEREGINLHILAAPVRVLTKDDRLTGIQCIQMELGEPDASGRRRPVPIKGSEFNMDVDSVIIAIGQGGDKAMLPKELEYTGWGTLVVDQVTLQTNIEGVFAGGDVVSGPADVIAAIAAGKEAAISIDRYLRGSDLKEGRPAPIKRVKEVSKEGVQQKVRAAMPILDPGSRDGSFAEVELGFDEKTAIEEAKRCLNCGVCSECMECIKACQAGAINQEMEEETVEVEVGNIIIATGYDSFDPTPLYHYGYGRLDNVITALEFERMINASGPTGGEVVLQDGSHPKTVGIIHCVGSRDEKYHEYCSQVCCM
;
A
#
# COMPACT_ATOMS: atom_id res chain seq x y z
N LEU A 1 -15.02 20.45 24.11
CA LEU A 1 -14.29 19.59 25.06
C LEU A 1 -13.82 20.46 26.22
N GLY A 2 -13.63 19.88 27.41
CA GLY A 2 -13.01 20.58 28.53
C GLY A 2 -11.49 20.71 28.38
N GLU A 3 -10.82 21.29 29.37
CA GLU A 3 -9.38 21.53 29.31
C GLU A 3 -8.55 20.26 29.55
N ARG A 4 -9.05 19.35 30.40
CA ARG A 4 -8.45 18.04 30.71
C ARG A 4 -9.29 16.91 30.14
N VAL A 5 -8.74 16.16 29.20
CA VAL A 5 -9.45 15.10 28.46
C VAL A 5 -8.80 13.75 28.72
N ALA A 6 -9.58 12.77 29.18
CA ALA A 6 -9.17 11.36 29.19
C ALA A 6 -9.79 10.60 28.03
N VAL A 7 -8.98 9.90 27.25
CA VAL A 7 -9.41 8.96 26.21
C VAL A 7 -9.19 7.54 26.70
N ILE A 8 -10.26 6.76 26.82
CA ILE A 8 -10.21 5.38 27.32
C ILE A 8 -10.06 4.44 26.14
N GLY A 9 -8.89 3.84 25.98
CA GLY A 9 -8.59 2.95 24.85
C GLY A 9 -7.11 2.88 24.52
N GLY A 10 -6.77 2.12 23.48
CA GLY A 10 -5.39 2.03 22.98
C GLY A 10 -5.30 1.63 21.51
N GLY A 11 -6.41 1.65 20.77
CA GLY A 11 -6.40 1.48 19.31
C GLY A 11 -6.25 2.81 18.60
N ASN A 12 -6.17 2.78 17.26
CA ASN A 12 -6.05 3.98 16.43
C ASN A 12 -7.11 5.02 16.78
N ALA A 13 -8.38 4.62 16.94
CA ALA A 13 -9.46 5.53 17.35
C ALA A 13 -9.19 6.28 18.68
N ALA A 14 -8.45 5.69 19.62
CA ALA A 14 -8.08 6.37 20.87
C ALA A 14 -6.97 7.40 20.63
N VAL A 15 -5.99 7.06 19.79
CA VAL A 15 -4.91 7.97 19.39
C VAL A 15 -5.48 9.15 18.60
N ASP A 16 -6.35 8.87 17.62
CA ASP A 16 -7.03 9.88 16.80
C ASP A 16 -7.86 10.83 17.68
N ALA A 17 -8.68 10.28 18.60
CA ALA A 17 -9.49 11.07 19.50
C ALA A 17 -8.63 11.97 20.42
N ALA A 18 -7.47 11.47 20.88
CA ALA A 18 -6.55 12.25 21.69
C ALA A 18 -5.89 13.37 20.86
N GLY A 19 -5.43 13.07 19.66
CA GLY A 19 -4.87 14.06 18.72
C GLY A 19 -5.88 15.14 18.35
N VAL A 20 -7.14 14.78 18.10
CA VAL A 20 -8.22 15.75 17.84
C VAL A 20 -8.53 16.57 19.07
N ALA A 21 -8.57 15.98 20.27
CA ALA A 21 -8.79 16.72 21.50
C ALA A 21 -7.72 17.80 21.70
N LYS A 22 -6.45 17.47 21.43
CA LYS A 22 -5.33 18.42 21.47
C LYS A 22 -5.51 19.56 20.45
N ARG A 23 -5.84 19.22 19.19
CA ARG A 23 -6.13 20.19 18.12
C ARG A 23 -7.33 21.09 18.41
N LEU A 24 -8.30 20.61 19.20
CA LEU A 24 -9.43 21.41 19.68
C LEU A 24 -9.10 22.31 20.88
N GLY A 25 -7.84 22.35 21.32
CA GLY A 25 -7.35 23.25 22.36
C GLY A 25 -7.40 22.67 23.78
N ALA A 26 -7.56 21.35 23.94
CA ALA A 26 -7.38 20.72 25.25
C ALA A 26 -5.95 20.94 25.75
N LYS A 27 -5.80 21.39 27.00
CA LYS A 27 -4.50 21.68 27.60
C LYS A 27 -3.78 20.42 28.02
N GLU A 28 -4.52 19.46 28.55
CA GLU A 28 -4.03 18.17 28.99
C GLU A 28 -4.87 17.06 28.37
N VAL A 29 -4.20 16.13 27.69
CA VAL A 29 -4.86 14.99 27.05
C VAL A 29 -4.13 13.73 27.50
N SER A 30 -4.90 12.77 28.00
CA SER A 30 -4.41 11.51 28.55
C SER A 30 -5.08 10.32 27.86
N ILE A 31 -4.29 9.40 27.32
CA ILE A 31 -4.78 8.08 26.90
C ILE A 31 -4.66 7.13 28.10
N VAL A 32 -5.78 6.53 28.50
CA VAL A 32 -5.84 5.55 29.60
C VAL A 32 -6.02 4.16 29.00
N TYR A 33 -4.99 3.32 29.15
CA TYR A 33 -4.94 2.00 28.55
C TYR A 33 -4.63 0.90 29.56
N ARG A 34 -5.47 -0.13 29.59
CA ARG A 34 -5.40 -1.21 30.57
C ARG A 34 -4.22 -2.18 30.43
N ARG A 35 -3.42 -2.09 29.35
CA ARG A 35 -2.23 -2.93 29.12
C ARG A 35 -0.99 -2.06 28.94
N SER A 36 0.16 -2.68 28.65
CA SER A 36 1.38 -1.94 28.33
C SER A 36 1.39 -1.45 26.89
N ARG A 37 2.39 -0.62 26.55
CA ARG A 37 2.65 -0.15 25.18
C ARG A 37 2.81 -1.31 24.19
N ALA A 38 3.44 -2.41 24.60
CA ALA A 38 3.70 -3.55 23.71
C ALA A 38 2.42 -4.26 23.24
N GLU A 39 1.34 -4.22 24.04
CA GLU A 39 0.04 -4.79 23.66
C GLU A 39 -0.93 -3.76 23.06
N MET A 40 -0.47 -2.53 22.81
CA MET A 40 -1.27 -1.46 22.22
C MET A 40 -1.56 -1.80 20.74
N PRO A 41 -2.83 -1.87 20.33
CA PRO A 41 -3.16 -2.20 18.94
C PRO A 41 -2.98 -1.03 17.97
N ALA A 42 -2.81 0.20 18.46
CA ALA A 42 -2.53 1.34 17.61
C ALA A 42 -1.18 1.19 16.88
N VAL A 43 -1.07 1.79 15.69
CA VAL A 43 0.19 1.83 14.93
C VAL A 43 1.25 2.54 15.77
N SER A 44 2.41 1.90 15.96
CA SER A 44 3.42 2.40 16.90
C SER A 44 3.92 3.81 16.58
N THR A 45 4.02 4.16 15.29
CA THR A 45 4.41 5.50 14.85
C THR A 45 3.41 6.57 15.26
N GLU A 46 2.10 6.29 15.18
CA GLU A 46 1.05 7.19 15.64
C GLU A 46 1.11 7.42 17.15
N VAL A 47 1.42 6.37 17.92
CA VAL A 47 1.62 6.46 19.37
C VAL A 47 2.84 7.32 19.71
N ASP A 48 3.95 7.11 18.99
CA ASP A 48 5.17 7.91 19.15
C ASP A 48 4.91 9.40 18.84
N GLU A 49 4.10 9.69 17.82
CA GLU A 49 3.71 11.05 17.46
C GLU A 49 2.79 11.69 18.50
N ALA A 50 1.80 10.95 19.01
CA ALA A 50 0.92 11.44 20.05
C ALA A 50 1.71 11.88 21.30
N GLU A 51 2.71 11.10 21.73
CA GLU A 51 3.59 11.48 22.84
C GLU A 51 4.43 12.72 22.52
N ARG A 52 4.92 12.86 21.29
CA ARG A 52 5.65 14.06 20.85
C ARG A 52 4.77 15.31 20.86
N GLU A 53 3.47 15.16 20.62
CA GLU A 53 2.45 16.21 20.76
C GLU A 53 2.07 16.49 22.24
N GLY A 54 2.69 15.77 23.18
CA GLY A 54 2.47 15.95 24.62
C GLY A 54 1.21 15.26 25.14
N ILE A 55 0.70 14.23 24.43
CA ILE A 55 -0.37 13.38 24.93
C ILE A 55 0.21 12.39 25.95
N ASN A 56 -0.36 12.36 27.16
CA ASN A 56 0.10 11.52 28.25
C ASN A 56 -0.43 10.09 28.11
N LEU A 57 0.45 9.09 28.18
CA LEU A 57 0.07 7.68 28.17
C LEU A 57 0.02 7.09 29.59
N HIS A 58 -1.19 6.90 30.10
CA HIS A 58 -1.45 6.16 31.32
C HIS A 58 -1.71 4.69 30.98
N ILE A 59 -0.62 3.96 30.77
CA ILE A 59 -0.65 2.50 30.57
C ILE A 59 -0.87 1.77 31.89
N LEU A 60 -1.26 0.49 31.79
CA LEU A 60 -1.56 -0.34 32.96
C LEU A 60 -2.58 0.32 33.91
N ALA A 61 -3.55 1.03 33.34
CA ALA A 61 -4.61 1.69 34.08
C ALA A 61 -5.97 1.45 33.40
N ALA A 62 -7.01 1.19 34.19
CA ALA A 62 -8.37 1.04 33.67
C ALA A 62 -9.35 1.87 34.51
N PRO A 63 -10.31 2.59 33.88
CA PRO A 63 -11.33 3.29 34.62
C PRO A 63 -12.29 2.30 35.29
N VAL A 64 -12.63 2.56 36.55
CA VAL A 64 -13.59 1.76 37.35
C VAL A 64 -14.83 2.56 37.72
N ARG A 65 -14.75 3.90 37.73
CA ARG A 65 -15.88 4.77 38.07
C ARG A 65 -15.70 6.17 37.48
N VAL A 66 -16.81 6.77 37.05
CA VAL A 66 -16.87 8.20 36.72
C VAL A 66 -17.18 8.99 37.99
N LEU A 67 -16.45 10.07 38.24
CA LEU A 67 -16.63 10.96 39.38
C LEU A 67 -17.43 12.18 38.95
N THR A 68 -18.46 12.51 39.73
CA THR A 68 -19.38 13.61 39.42
C THR A 68 -19.63 14.48 40.64
N LYS A 69 -19.84 15.77 40.39
CA LYS A 69 -20.35 16.74 41.37
C LYS A 69 -21.42 17.59 40.70
N ASP A 70 -22.58 17.74 41.32
CA ASP A 70 -23.72 18.50 40.78
C ASP A 70 -24.10 18.09 39.34
N ASP A 71 -24.18 16.77 39.10
CA ASP A 71 -24.41 16.13 37.79
C ASP A 71 -23.41 16.51 36.68
N ARG A 72 -22.24 17.03 37.06
CA ARG A 72 -21.13 17.33 36.14
C ARG A 72 -19.95 16.40 36.40
N LEU A 73 -19.33 15.95 35.31
CA LEU A 73 -18.07 15.22 35.36
C LEU A 73 -16.99 16.08 36.03
N THR A 74 -16.30 15.49 37.01
CA THR A 74 -15.13 16.11 37.65
C THR A 74 -13.86 15.27 37.55
N GLY A 75 -14.01 13.98 37.21
CA GLY A 75 -12.87 13.09 37.06
C GLY A 75 -13.28 11.65 36.80
N ILE A 76 -12.29 10.77 36.76
CA ILE A 76 -12.45 9.32 36.72
C ILE A 76 -11.62 8.69 37.83
N GLN A 77 -12.14 7.62 38.43
CA GLN A 77 -11.36 6.73 39.27
C GLN A 77 -10.87 5.58 38.39
N CYS A 78 -9.57 5.36 38.44
CA CYS A 78 -8.86 4.29 37.76
C CYS A 78 -8.33 3.28 38.76
N ILE A 79 -8.01 2.08 38.29
CA ILE A 79 -7.29 1.05 39.04
C ILE A 79 -6.02 0.70 38.26
N GLN A 80 -4.93 0.41 38.97
CA GLN A 80 -3.72 -0.10 38.31
C GLN A 80 -3.92 -1.55 37.87
N MET A 81 -3.29 -1.90 36.76
CA MET A 81 -3.35 -3.21 36.15
C MET A 81 -1.95 -3.82 36.13
N GLU A 82 -1.89 -5.14 36.21
CA GLU A 82 -0.70 -5.92 35.86
C GLU A 82 -0.99 -6.82 34.66
N LEU A 83 0.06 -7.28 33.99
CA LEU A 83 -0.08 -8.20 32.87
C LEU A 83 -0.05 -9.65 33.38
N GLY A 84 -1.14 -10.37 33.17
CA GLY A 84 -1.21 -11.82 33.34
C GLY A 84 -0.70 -12.57 32.11
N GLU A 85 -1.16 -13.81 31.97
CA GLU A 85 -0.81 -14.68 30.85
C GLU A 85 -1.35 -14.16 29.50
N PRO A 86 -0.65 -14.46 28.39
CA PRO A 86 -1.14 -14.19 27.04
C PRO A 86 -2.43 -14.97 26.74
N ASP A 87 -3.34 -14.35 26.01
CA ASP A 87 -4.50 -15.01 25.42
C ASP A 87 -4.12 -15.75 24.12
N ALA A 88 -5.12 -16.35 23.44
CA ALA A 88 -4.92 -17.09 22.20
C ALA A 88 -4.36 -16.23 21.04
N SER A 89 -4.46 -14.90 21.12
CA SER A 89 -3.84 -13.97 20.17
C SER A 89 -2.40 -13.60 20.53
N GLY A 90 -1.89 -14.11 21.66
CA GLY A 90 -0.59 -13.73 22.23
C GLY A 90 -0.63 -12.47 23.09
N ARG A 91 -1.79 -11.80 23.21
CA ARG A 91 -1.90 -10.54 23.96
C ARG A 91 -2.08 -10.83 25.44
N ARG A 92 -1.26 -10.19 26.29
CA ARG A 92 -1.34 -10.38 27.74
C ARG A 92 -2.65 -9.84 28.32
N ARG A 93 -3.27 -10.62 29.20
CA ARG A 93 -4.52 -10.24 29.87
C ARG A 93 -4.24 -9.21 30.97
N PRO A 94 -5.00 -8.11 31.04
CA PRO A 94 -4.84 -7.16 32.12
C PRO A 94 -5.57 -7.67 33.38
N VAL A 95 -4.89 -7.65 34.52
CA VAL A 95 -5.41 -8.09 35.84
C VAL A 95 -5.41 -6.91 36.80
N PRO A 96 -6.53 -6.58 37.47
CA PRO A 96 -6.59 -5.44 38.38
C PRO A 96 -5.80 -5.71 39.68
N ILE A 97 -4.98 -4.74 40.08
CA ILE A 97 -4.28 -4.76 41.37
C ILE A 97 -5.23 -4.19 42.42
N LYS A 98 -5.75 -5.05 43.31
CA LYS A 98 -6.72 -4.63 44.35
C LYS A 98 -6.12 -3.57 45.28
N GLY A 99 -6.87 -2.51 45.59
CA GLY A 99 -6.42 -1.45 46.50
C GLY A 99 -5.50 -0.40 45.85
N SER A 100 -5.31 -0.46 44.53
CA SER A 100 -4.49 0.47 43.76
C SER A 100 -5.30 1.60 43.11
N GLU A 101 -6.54 1.81 43.56
CA GLU A 101 -7.44 2.80 42.98
C GLU A 101 -6.90 4.23 43.17
N PHE A 102 -6.96 5.03 42.11
CA PHE A 102 -6.53 6.42 42.11
C PHE A 102 -7.47 7.28 41.27
N ASN A 103 -7.55 8.57 41.58
CA ASN A 103 -8.40 9.51 40.85
C ASN A 103 -7.58 10.29 39.83
N MET A 104 -8.19 10.58 38.69
CA MET A 104 -7.69 11.50 37.67
C MET A 104 -8.73 12.59 37.45
N ASP A 105 -8.35 13.84 37.69
CA ASP A 105 -9.24 14.98 37.47
C ASP A 105 -9.32 15.28 35.98
N VAL A 106 -10.53 15.15 35.42
CA VAL A 106 -10.79 15.36 33.99
C VAL A 106 -12.14 16.02 33.79
N ASP A 107 -12.23 16.83 32.74
CA ASP A 107 -13.42 17.61 32.39
C ASP A 107 -14.15 16.99 31.18
N SER A 108 -13.53 16.03 30.51
CA SER A 108 -14.13 15.26 29.42
C SER A 108 -13.55 13.84 29.37
N VAL A 109 -14.41 12.86 29.10
CA VAL A 109 -14.02 11.45 28.91
C VAL A 109 -14.50 11.02 27.52
N ILE A 110 -13.61 10.49 26.71
CA ILE A 110 -13.91 9.90 25.40
C ILE A 110 -13.71 8.39 25.50
N ILE A 111 -14.74 7.62 25.17
CA ILE A 111 -14.70 6.15 25.25
C ILE A 111 -14.33 5.61 23.86
N ALA A 112 -13.13 5.03 23.74
CA ALA A 112 -12.56 4.48 22.51
C ALA A 112 -12.13 3.01 22.70
N ILE A 113 -13.03 2.20 23.30
CA ILE A 113 -12.78 0.80 23.65
C ILE A 113 -13.17 -0.20 22.55
N GLY A 114 -13.56 0.31 21.37
CA GLY A 114 -14.07 -0.48 20.26
C GLY A 114 -15.58 -0.30 20.07
N GLN A 115 -16.08 -0.88 18.98
CA GLN A 115 -17.48 -0.84 18.56
C GLN A 115 -17.93 -2.23 18.10
N GLY A 116 -19.23 -2.48 18.17
CA GLY A 116 -19.86 -3.70 17.66
C GLY A 116 -20.94 -3.35 16.64
N GLY A 117 -21.29 -4.32 15.78
CA GLY A 117 -22.37 -4.13 14.81
C GLY A 117 -23.73 -3.97 15.50
N ASP A 118 -24.48 -2.95 15.08
CA ASP A 118 -25.88 -2.80 15.50
C ASP A 118 -26.76 -3.81 14.77
N LYS A 119 -27.45 -4.64 15.56
CA LYS A 119 -28.29 -5.73 15.06
C LYS A 119 -29.77 -5.35 14.97
N ALA A 120 -30.15 -4.18 15.48
CA ALA A 120 -31.56 -3.80 15.63
C ALA A 120 -32.32 -3.77 14.29
N MET A 121 -31.63 -3.42 13.20
CA MET A 121 -32.21 -3.29 11.86
C MET A 121 -31.91 -4.47 10.94
N LEU A 122 -31.23 -5.51 11.43
CA LEU A 122 -30.87 -6.68 10.64
C LEU A 122 -31.96 -7.77 10.74
N PRO A 123 -32.19 -8.55 9.67
CA PRO A 123 -33.06 -9.73 9.72
C PRO A 123 -32.69 -10.66 10.87
N LYS A 124 -33.70 -11.16 11.59
CA LYS A 124 -33.49 -11.99 12.80
C LYS A 124 -32.96 -13.39 12.47
N GLU A 125 -33.15 -13.81 11.23
CA GLU A 125 -32.75 -15.09 10.69
C GLU A 125 -31.25 -15.14 10.40
N LEU A 126 -30.55 -14.00 10.39
CA LEU A 126 -29.12 -13.97 10.15
C LEU A 126 -28.34 -14.68 11.27
N GLU A 127 -27.40 -15.52 10.86
CA GLU A 127 -26.49 -16.17 11.79
C GLU A 127 -25.34 -15.25 12.21
N TYR A 128 -24.99 -15.32 13.49
CA TYR A 128 -23.91 -14.53 14.07
C TYR A 128 -22.86 -15.43 14.72
N THR A 129 -21.60 -15.01 14.63
CA THR A 129 -20.50 -15.62 15.36
C THR A 129 -20.63 -15.33 16.86
N GLY A 130 -19.86 -16.04 17.70
CA GLY A 130 -19.76 -15.73 19.13
C GLY A 130 -19.25 -14.32 19.45
N TRP A 131 -18.64 -13.65 18.47
CA TRP A 131 -18.17 -12.26 18.56
C TRP A 131 -19.23 -11.24 18.11
N GLY A 132 -20.38 -11.72 17.65
CA GLY A 132 -21.50 -10.88 17.23
C GLY A 132 -21.40 -10.32 15.82
N THR A 133 -20.42 -10.75 15.02
CA THR A 133 -20.33 -10.49 13.57
C THR A 133 -21.17 -11.48 12.77
N LEU A 134 -21.46 -11.19 11.51
CA LEU A 134 -22.25 -12.06 10.64
C LEU A 134 -21.44 -13.28 10.16
N VAL A 135 -22.10 -14.43 10.11
CA VAL A 135 -21.56 -15.65 9.51
C VAL A 135 -21.78 -15.59 8.00
N VAL A 136 -20.70 -15.83 7.24
CA VAL A 136 -20.75 -15.90 5.78
C VAL A 136 -19.84 -17.02 5.26
N ASP A 137 -20.12 -17.50 4.05
CA ASP A 137 -19.17 -18.32 3.29
C ASP A 137 -17.91 -17.48 2.98
N GLN A 138 -16.73 -18.04 3.26
CA GLN A 138 -15.45 -17.31 3.18
C GLN A 138 -15.03 -16.96 1.74
N VAL A 139 -15.62 -17.60 0.73
CA VAL A 139 -15.31 -17.38 -0.68
C VAL A 139 -16.37 -16.47 -1.30
N THR A 140 -17.65 -16.77 -1.07
CA THR A 140 -18.75 -16.05 -1.74
C THR A 140 -19.24 -14.86 -0.94
N LEU A 141 -18.94 -14.79 0.35
CA LEU A 141 -19.48 -13.80 1.29
C LEU A 141 -21.01 -13.85 1.43
N GLN A 142 -21.63 -14.96 1.01
CA GLN A 142 -23.06 -15.19 1.17
C GLN A 142 -23.36 -15.55 2.62
N THR A 143 -24.42 -14.95 3.16
CA THR A 143 -24.95 -15.27 4.49
C THR A 143 -25.73 -16.59 4.45
N ASN A 144 -26.32 -16.98 5.58
CA ASN A 144 -27.26 -18.10 5.62
C ASN A 144 -28.60 -17.81 4.90
N ILE A 145 -28.87 -16.55 4.53
CA ILE A 145 -30.05 -16.18 3.73
C ILE A 145 -29.65 -16.12 2.26
N GLU A 146 -30.35 -16.90 1.43
CA GLU A 146 -30.12 -16.94 -0.02
C GLU A 146 -30.27 -15.55 -0.65
N GLY A 147 -29.36 -15.22 -1.55
CA GLY A 147 -29.28 -13.90 -2.20
C GLY A 147 -28.80 -12.73 -1.32
N VAL A 148 -28.49 -12.96 -0.02
CA VAL A 148 -27.97 -11.92 0.88
C VAL A 148 -26.48 -12.13 1.13
N PHE A 149 -25.68 -11.08 0.88
CA PHE A 149 -24.23 -11.07 1.00
C PHE A 149 -23.79 -10.01 2.00
N ALA A 150 -22.68 -10.23 2.70
CA ALA A 150 -22.14 -9.30 3.68
C ALA A 150 -20.60 -9.28 3.64
N GLY A 151 -20.01 -8.11 3.85
CA GLY A 151 -18.55 -7.92 3.85
C GLY A 151 -18.13 -6.74 4.72
N GLY A 152 -16.83 -6.63 4.96
CA GLY A 152 -16.23 -5.60 5.85
C GLY A 152 -16.45 -5.90 7.34
N ASP A 153 -16.39 -4.85 8.16
CA ASP A 153 -16.35 -4.96 9.63
C ASP A 153 -17.53 -5.70 10.26
N VAL A 154 -18.71 -5.69 9.61
CA VAL A 154 -19.89 -6.45 10.08
C VAL A 154 -19.67 -7.96 10.04
N VAL A 155 -18.70 -8.43 9.23
CA VAL A 155 -18.28 -9.84 9.11
C VAL A 155 -16.96 -10.08 9.83
N SER A 156 -15.91 -9.32 9.51
CA SER A 156 -14.56 -9.55 10.04
C SER A 156 -14.36 -9.02 11.47
N GLY A 157 -15.23 -8.14 11.94
CA GLY A 157 -14.92 -7.21 13.02
C GLY A 157 -13.99 -6.09 12.52
N PRO A 158 -13.61 -5.15 13.42
CA PRO A 158 -12.78 -4.01 13.05
C PRO A 158 -11.48 -4.43 12.35
N ALA A 159 -11.32 -4.01 11.10
CA ALA A 159 -10.16 -4.30 10.26
C ALA A 159 -9.67 -3.02 9.55
N ASP A 160 -8.80 -3.18 8.56
CA ASP A 160 -8.32 -2.08 7.73
C ASP A 160 -9.33 -1.75 6.62
N VAL A 161 -9.36 -0.48 6.19
CA VAL A 161 -10.23 -0.01 5.09
C VAL A 161 -10.05 -0.85 3.82
N ILE A 162 -8.81 -1.27 3.52
CA ILE A 162 -8.52 -2.09 2.34
C ILE A 162 -9.19 -3.47 2.41
N ALA A 163 -9.34 -4.05 3.60
CA ALA A 163 -10.04 -5.32 3.78
C ALA A 163 -11.54 -5.18 3.50
N ALA A 164 -12.16 -4.07 3.94
CA ALA A 164 -13.54 -3.77 3.63
C ALA A 164 -13.77 -3.56 2.12
N ILE A 165 -12.85 -2.85 1.44
CA ILE A 165 -12.89 -2.66 -0.02
C ILE A 165 -12.77 -4.01 -0.74
N ALA A 166 -11.82 -4.86 -0.32
CA ALA A 166 -11.65 -6.19 -0.90
C ALA A 166 -12.91 -7.05 -0.74
N ALA A 167 -13.50 -7.07 0.47
CA ALA A 167 -14.76 -7.78 0.72
C ALA A 167 -15.91 -7.24 -0.16
N GLY A 168 -16.00 -5.93 -0.36
CA GLY A 168 -16.99 -5.33 -1.25
C GLY A 168 -16.83 -5.78 -2.70
N LYS A 169 -15.59 -5.88 -3.21
CA LYS A 169 -15.31 -6.41 -4.55
C LYS A 169 -15.70 -7.87 -4.69
N GLU A 170 -15.34 -8.71 -3.72
CA GLU A 170 -15.71 -10.14 -3.74
C GLU A 170 -17.21 -10.36 -3.68
N ALA A 171 -17.91 -9.61 -2.82
CA ALA A 171 -19.36 -9.65 -2.71
C ALA A 171 -20.03 -9.21 -4.02
N ALA A 172 -19.50 -8.18 -4.70
CA ALA A 172 -20.04 -7.72 -5.98
C ALA A 172 -19.96 -8.81 -7.06
N ILE A 173 -18.85 -9.55 -7.14
CA ILE A 173 -18.71 -10.69 -8.06
C ILE A 173 -19.73 -11.78 -7.71
N SER A 174 -19.96 -12.04 -6.42
CA SER A 174 -20.96 -13.03 -5.98
C SER A 174 -22.39 -12.61 -6.34
N ILE A 175 -22.72 -11.34 -6.14
CA ILE A 175 -24.03 -10.78 -6.48
C ILE A 175 -24.27 -10.89 -7.99
N ASP A 176 -23.30 -10.50 -8.83
CA ASP A 176 -23.42 -10.60 -10.29
C ASP A 176 -23.67 -12.04 -10.74
N ARG A 177 -22.93 -13.01 -10.19
CA ARG A 177 -23.11 -14.43 -10.50
C ARG A 177 -24.44 -14.99 -10.03
N TYR A 178 -24.86 -14.62 -8.82
CA TYR A 178 -26.17 -15.01 -8.28
C TYR A 178 -27.30 -14.54 -9.19
N LEU A 179 -27.26 -13.27 -9.64
CA LEU A 179 -28.25 -12.71 -10.55
C LEU A 179 -28.24 -13.35 -11.95
N ARG A 180 -27.10 -13.88 -12.39
CA ARG A 180 -26.96 -14.61 -13.67
C ARG A 180 -27.25 -16.11 -13.57
N GLY A 181 -27.47 -16.65 -12.37
CA GLY A 181 -27.59 -18.09 -12.14
C GLY A 181 -26.30 -18.86 -12.42
N SER A 182 -25.13 -18.20 -12.30
CA SER A 182 -23.81 -18.82 -12.47
C SER A 182 -23.28 -19.36 -11.14
N ASP A 183 -22.31 -20.28 -11.19
CA ASP A 183 -21.65 -20.79 -9.98
C ASP A 183 -20.93 -19.65 -9.25
N LEU A 184 -21.17 -19.52 -7.94
CA LEU A 184 -20.61 -18.45 -7.11
C LEU A 184 -19.11 -18.60 -6.85
N LYS A 185 -18.58 -19.83 -6.89
CA LYS A 185 -17.22 -20.21 -6.51
C LYS A 185 -16.28 -20.44 -7.70
N GLU A 186 -16.82 -20.68 -8.89
CA GLU A 186 -16.03 -20.96 -10.10
C GLU A 186 -15.02 -19.85 -10.43
N GLY A 187 -13.75 -20.15 -10.73
CA GLY A 187 -12.79 -19.12 -11.17
C GLY A 187 -12.55 -17.97 -10.17
N ARG A 188 -12.75 -18.21 -8.87
CA ARG A 188 -12.35 -17.26 -7.83
C ARG A 188 -10.83 -17.28 -7.67
N PRO A 189 -10.16 -16.12 -7.66
CA PRO A 189 -8.71 -16.09 -7.54
C PRO A 189 -8.28 -16.74 -6.23
N ALA A 190 -7.22 -17.54 -6.29
CA ALA A 190 -6.62 -18.09 -5.08
C ALA A 190 -6.11 -16.94 -4.21
N PRO A 191 -6.15 -17.08 -2.86
CA PRO A 191 -5.61 -16.06 -1.99
C PRO A 191 -4.11 -15.88 -2.29
N ILE A 192 -3.75 -14.66 -2.69
CA ILE A 192 -2.37 -14.30 -3.02
C ILE A 192 -1.51 -14.48 -1.77
N LYS A 193 -0.52 -15.37 -1.86
CA LYS A 193 0.45 -15.58 -0.78
C LYS A 193 1.43 -14.40 -0.79
N ARG A 194 1.48 -13.65 0.31
CA ARG A 194 2.51 -12.61 0.48
C ARG A 194 3.89 -13.25 0.37
N VAL A 195 4.75 -12.68 -0.48
CA VAL A 195 6.17 -13.03 -0.52
C VAL A 195 6.78 -12.63 0.81
N LYS A 196 7.23 -13.61 1.59
CA LYS A 196 7.83 -13.38 2.92
C LYS A 196 9.33 -13.12 2.83
N GLU A 197 9.98 -13.72 1.84
CA GLU A 197 11.42 -13.65 1.65
C GLU A 197 11.71 -13.24 0.21
N VAL A 198 12.43 -12.14 0.09
CA VAL A 198 12.89 -11.60 -1.19
C VAL A 198 14.41 -11.60 -1.09
N SER A 199 15.08 -12.17 -2.09
CA SER A 199 16.54 -12.10 -2.13
C SER A 199 16.99 -10.64 -2.12
N LYS A 200 17.93 -10.33 -1.24
CA LYS A 200 18.55 -8.99 -1.13
C LYS A 200 19.96 -8.99 -1.70
N GLU A 201 20.35 -10.04 -2.41
CA GLU A 201 21.65 -10.14 -3.03
C GLU A 201 21.84 -9.00 -4.05
N GLY A 202 22.98 -8.32 -3.98
CA GLY A 202 23.26 -7.14 -4.82
C GLY A 202 22.49 -5.86 -4.46
N VAL A 203 21.59 -5.90 -3.47
CA VAL A 203 20.84 -4.71 -3.04
C VAL A 203 21.66 -3.90 -2.03
N GLN A 204 21.94 -2.64 -2.36
CA GLN A 204 22.54 -1.70 -1.41
C GLN A 204 21.51 -1.28 -0.35
N GLN A 205 21.82 -1.54 0.93
CA GLN A 205 21.00 -1.05 2.03
C GLN A 205 21.12 0.47 2.14
N LYS A 206 19.99 1.16 2.06
CA LYS A 206 19.87 2.61 2.27
C LYS A 206 18.88 2.89 3.41
N VAL A 207 19.14 3.93 4.18
CA VAL A 207 18.22 4.40 5.23
C VAL A 207 17.02 5.04 4.56
N ARG A 208 15.81 4.77 5.09
CA ARG A 208 14.58 5.40 4.63
C ARG A 208 14.60 6.89 4.93
N ALA A 209 14.25 7.73 3.96
CA ALA A 209 14.04 9.15 4.21
C ALA A 209 12.95 9.37 5.27
N ALA A 210 13.20 10.26 6.23
CA ALA A 210 12.20 10.64 7.23
C ALA A 210 11.16 11.57 6.58
N MET A 211 9.87 11.28 6.75
CA MET A 211 8.79 12.13 6.26
C MET A 211 8.93 13.54 6.86
N PRO A 212 9.01 14.60 6.05
CA PRO A 212 8.92 15.96 6.55
C PRO A 212 7.57 16.14 7.26
N ILE A 213 7.62 16.61 8.50
CA ILE A 213 6.44 16.80 9.33
C ILE A 213 6.35 18.25 9.79
N LEU A 214 5.12 18.74 9.96
CA LEU A 214 4.86 20.04 10.56
C LEU A 214 5.42 20.06 12.00
N ASP A 215 6.04 21.18 12.38
CA ASP A 215 6.58 21.35 13.73
C ASP A 215 5.48 21.14 14.80
N PRO A 216 5.72 20.36 15.86
CA PRO A 216 4.71 20.08 16.89
C PRO A 216 4.06 21.33 17.49
N GLY A 217 4.81 22.42 17.70
CA GLY A 217 4.27 23.67 18.24
C GLY A 217 3.30 24.38 17.30
N SER A 218 3.33 24.05 16.01
CA SER A 218 2.42 24.59 14.99
C SER A 218 1.18 23.70 14.75
N ARG A 219 1.08 22.54 15.43
CA ARG A 219 -0.05 21.60 15.31
C ARG A 219 -1.18 21.93 16.28
N ASP A 220 -0.85 22.50 17.43
CA ASP A 220 -1.82 22.89 18.45
C ASP A 220 -2.85 23.88 17.88
N GLY A 221 -4.13 23.59 18.05
CA GLY A 221 -5.20 24.45 17.51
C GLY A 221 -5.39 24.36 15.99
N SER A 222 -4.68 23.47 15.29
CA SER A 222 -4.66 23.41 13.82
C SER A 222 -5.07 22.03 13.30
N PHE A 223 -5.75 22.04 12.16
CA PHE A 223 -6.05 20.85 11.36
C PHE A 223 -5.22 20.82 10.06
N ALA A 224 -4.11 21.57 10.03
CA ALA A 224 -3.16 21.51 8.92
C ALA A 224 -2.59 20.10 8.78
N GLU A 225 -2.26 19.74 7.54
CA GLU A 225 -1.64 18.46 7.22
C GLU A 225 -0.30 18.33 7.97
N VAL A 226 -0.13 17.21 8.66
CA VAL A 226 1.07 16.96 9.48
C VAL A 226 2.20 16.43 8.62
N GLU A 227 1.92 15.45 7.76
CA GLU A 227 2.88 14.91 6.81
C GLU A 227 2.96 15.82 5.58
N LEU A 228 4.07 16.53 5.41
CA LEU A 228 4.20 17.56 4.37
C LEU A 228 4.62 17.00 3.00
N GLY A 229 4.79 15.67 2.91
CA GLY A 229 5.29 14.99 1.73
C GLY A 229 6.77 15.22 1.48
N PHE A 230 7.31 14.47 0.52
CA PHE A 230 8.69 14.62 0.07
C PHE A 230 8.80 15.65 -1.06
N ASP A 231 9.94 16.34 -1.12
CA ASP A 231 10.34 17.02 -2.35
C ASP A 231 10.59 16.02 -3.48
N GLU A 232 10.53 16.50 -4.73
CA GLU A 232 10.68 15.66 -5.92
C GLU A 232 11.95 14.81 -5.90
N LYS A 233 13.07 15.41 -5.46
CA LYS A 233 14.37 14.73 -5.40
C LYS A 233 14.32 13.55 -4.42
N THR A 234 13.76 13.76 -3.24
CA THR A 234 13.66 12.75 -2.18
C THR A 234 12.67 11.66 -2.57
N ALA A 235 11.54 12.03 -3.18
CA ALA A 235 10.57 11.10 -3.72
C ALA A 235 11.20 10.17 -4.78
N ILE A 236 11.99 10.71 -5.71
CA ILE A 236 12.72 9.93 -6.72
C ILE A 236 13.73 8.98 -6.06
N GLU A 237 14.50 9.45 -5.08
CA GLU A 237 15.48 8.59 -4.41
C GLU A 237 14.83 7.48 -3.57
N GLU A 238 13.69 7.74 -2.91
CA GLU A 238 12.92 6.70 -2.23
C GLU A 238 12.29 5.71 -3.23
N ALA A 239 11.83 6.16 -4.40
CA ALA A 239 11.35 5.28 -5.45
C ALA A 239 12.47 4.37 -5.98
N LYS A 240 13.67 4.90 -6.19
CA LYS A 240 14.87 4.11 -6.57
C LYS A 240 15.33 3.14 -5.47
N ARG A 241 14.93 3.37 -4.21
CA ARG A 241 15.18 2.45 -3.09
C ARG A 241 14.22 1.25 -3.09
N CYS A 242 13.16 1.28 -3.90
CA CYS A 242 12.22 0.16 -4.00
C CYS A 242 12.95 -1.12 -4.43
N LEU A 243 12.75 -2.19 -3.65
CA LEU A 243 13.37 -3.49 -3.94
C LEU A 243 12.69 -4.25 -5.09
N ASN A 244 11.65 -3.67 -5.68
CA ASN A 244 10.72 -4.34 -6.58
C ASN A 244 10.32 -5.73 -6.08
N CYS A 245 10.14 -5.85 -4.76
CA CYS A 245 9.99 -7.11 -4.06
C CYS A 245 8.61 -7.76 -4.21
N GLY A 246 7.71 -7.11 -4.95
CA GLY A 246 6.42 -7.66 -5.31
C GLY A 246 6.54 -8.54 -6.54
N VAL A 247 5.80 -9.65 -6.56
CA VAL A 247 5.35 -10.26 -7.81
C VAL A 247 4.56 -9.20 -8.58
N CYS A 248 4.43 -9.36 -9.91
CA CYS A 248 3.50 -8.62 -10.75
C CYS A 248 2.24 -8.24 -9.95
N SER A 249 1.85 -6.96 -9.92
CA SER A 249 0.63 -6.53 -9.20
C SER A 249 -0.66 -7.01 -9.86
N GLU A 250 -0.54 -7.91 -10.84
CA GLU A 250 -1.62 -8.50 -11.64
C GLU A 250 -2.61 -7.44 -12.13
N CYS A 251 -2.13 -6.24 -12.45
CA CYS A 251 -2.97 -5.19 -13.03
C CYS A 251 -3.48 -5.56 -14.43
N MET A 252 -2.89 -6.59 -15.06
CA MET A 252 -3.19 -7.12 -16.39
C MET A 252 -3.04 -6.10 -17.53
N GLU A 253 -2.52 -4.90 -17.25
CA GLU A 253 -2.33 -3.85 -18.26
C GLU A 253 -1.31 -4.27 -19.32
N CYS A 254 -0.29 -5.05 -18.95
CA CYS A 254 0.65 -5.64 -19.91
C CYS A 254 -0.06 -6.57 -20.90
N ILE A 255 -0.99 -7.41 -20.46
CA ILE A 255 -1.78 -8.29 -21.33
C ILE A 255 -2.69 -7.47 -22.23
N LYS A 256 -3.38 -6.46 -21.68
CA LYS A 256 -4.25 -5.57 -22.48
C LYS A 256 -3.50 -4.81 -23.56
N ALA A 257 -2.29 -4.34 -23.24
CA ALA A 257 -1.44 -3.62 -24.19
C ALA A 257 -0.78 -4.56 -25.22
N CYS A 258 -0.61 -5.84 -24.89
CA CYS A 258 0.07 -6.80 -25.75
C CYS A 258 -0.83 -7.24 -26.91
N GLN A 259 -0.79 -6.51 -28.02
CA GLN A 259 -1.53 -6.84 -29.23
C GLN A 259 -1.18 -8.23 -29.79
N ALA A 260 0.05 -8.70 -29.58
CA ALA A 260 0.50 -10.01 -30.02
C ALA A 260 -0.04 -11.18 -29.17
N GLY A 261 -0.66 -10.91 -28.02
CA GLY A 261 -1.11 -11.95 -27.09
C GLY A 261 0.04 -12.80 -26.51
N ALA A 262 1.25 -12.26 -26.47
CA ALA A 262 2.46 -13.00 -26.12
C ALA A 262 2.67 -13.20 -24.60
N ILE A 263 1.86 -12.54 -23.76
CA ILE A 263 2.03 -12.56 -22.30
C ILE A 263 1.06 -13.58 -21.70
N ASN A 264 1.60 -14.66 -21.15
CA ASN A 264 0.87 -15.62 -20.34
C ASN A 264 1.32 -15.54 -18.88
N GLN A 265 0.46 -15.03 -17.99
CA GLN A 265 0.74 -14.90 -16.56
C GLN A 265 0.59 -16.24 -15.80
N GLU A 266 0.01 -17.25 -16.44
CA GLU A 266 -0.14 -18.60 -15.90
C GLU A 266 1.01 -19.52 -16.35
N MET A 267 2.02 -18.99 -17.06
CA MET A 267 3.16 -19.76 -17.51
C MET A 267 4.00 -20.24 -16.32
N GLU A 268 4.09 -21.55 -16.16
CA GLU A 268 4.95 -22.19 -15.17
C GLU A 268 6.34 -22.49 -15.77
N GLU A 269 7.35 -22.60 -14.90
CA GLU A 269 8.70 -22.98 -15.31
C GLU A 269 8.70 -24.43 -15.82
N GLU A 270 9.12 -24.63 -17.08
CA GLU A 270 9.27 -25.95 -17.66
C GLU A 270 10.65 -26.14 -18.32
N THR A 271 11.18 -27.36 -18.24
CA THR A 271 12.35 -27.77 -19.01
C THR A 271 11.88 -28.61 -20.19
N VAL A 272 12.15 -28.13 -21.40
CA VAL A 272 11.75 -28.80 -22.64
C VAL A 272 12.98 -29.34 -23.36
N GLU A 273 13.03 -30.64 -23.60
CA GLU A 273 14.01 -31.24 -24.49
C GLU A 273 13.51 -31.15 -25.94
N VAL A 274 14.28 -30.50 -26.81
CA VAL A 274 13.95 -30.35 -28.22
C VAL A 274 15.08 -30.93 -29.06
N GLU A 275 14.78 -31.96 -29.86
CA GLU A 275 15.70 -32.44 -30.88
C GLU A 275 15.71 -31.45 -32.06
N VAL A 276 16.80 -30.70 -32.19
CA VAL A 276 17.00 -29.77 -33.30
C VAL A 276 18.26 -30.11 -34.07
N GLY A 277 18.20 -29.98 -35.40
CA GLY A 277 19.35 -30.19 -36.27
C GLY A 277 20.37 -29.04 -36.22
N ASN A 278 19.94 -27.83 -35.85
CA ASN A 278 20.77 -26.65 -35.70
C ASN A 278 20.21 -25.74 -34.59
N ILE A 279 21.10 -25.05 -33.88
CA ILE A 279 20.74 -24.01 -32.92
C ILE A 279 21.22 -22.67 -33.48
N ILE A 280 20.30 -21.72 -33.64
CA ILE A 280 20.65 -20.33 -33.96
C ILE A 280 20.56 -19.54 -32.66
N ILE A 281 21.69 -19.00 -32.21
CA ILE A 281 21.76 -18.19 -30.99
C ILE A 281 21.92 -16.73 -31.41
N ALA A 282 20.93 -15.90 -31.08
CA ALA A 282 21.00 -14.46 -31.21
C ALA A 282 21.22 -13.85 -29.82
N THR A 283 22.48 -13.66 -29.43
CA THR A 283 22.85 -13.08 -28.13
C THR A 283 22.59 -11.57 -28.03
N GLY A 284 22.07 -10.95 -29.10
CA GLY A 284 21.93 -9.51 -29.23
C GLY A 284 23.25 -8.81 -29.56
N TYR A 285 23.16 -7.49 -29.75
CA TYR A 285 24.27 -6.57 -29.97
C TYR A 285 23.99 -5.26 -29.24
N ASP A 286 25.02 -4.61 -28.73
CA ASP A 286 24.91 -3.25 -28.20
C ASP A 286 24.95 -2.24 -29.35
N SER A 287 24.05 -1.26 -29.32
CA SER A 287 24.05 -0.16 -30.28
C SER A 287 25.18 0.82 -29.99
N PHE A 288 25.92 1.21 -31.02
CA PHE A 288 26.88 2.32 -30.91
C PHE A 288 26.14 3.65 -30.70
N ASP A 289 26.58 4.44 -29.72
CA ASP A 289 26.08 5.81 -29.51
C ASP A 289 26.85 6.79 -30.42
N PRO A 290 26.20 7.39 -31.44
CA PRO A 290 26.88 8.29 -32.36
C PRO A 290 26.98 9.74 -31.83
N THR A 291 26.50 10.04 -30.63
CA THR A 291 26.57 11.39 -30.01
C THR A 291 27.98 12.00 -30.01
N PRO A 292 29.07 11.25 -29.76
CA PRO A 292 30.44 11.79 -29.83
C PRO A 292 30.87 12.24 -31.25
N LEU A 293 30.26 11.68 -32.29
CA LEU A 293 30.54 12.00 -33.69
C LEU A 293 29.67 13.17 -34.19
N TYR A 294 29.82 14.32 -33.52
CA TYR A 294 28.98 15.51 -33.70
C TYR A 294 28.83 16.00 -35.16
N HIS A 295 29.79 15.69 -36.02
CA HIS A 295 29.80 16.10 -37.43
C HIS A 295 28.73 15.38 -38.27
N TYR A 296 28.26 14.20 -37.86
CA TYR A 296 27.12 13.53 -38.51
C TYR A 296 25.77 14.08 -38.06
N GLY A 297 25.72 14.94 -37.04
CA GLY A 297 24.53 15.72 -36.69
C GLY A 297 23.51 15.00 -35.80
N TYR A 298 23.76 13.77 -35.36
CA TYR A 298 22.91 13.08 -34.39
C TYR A 298 22.77 13.90 -33.10
N GLY A 299 21.54 14.11 -32.63
CA GLY A 299 21.22 14.96 -31.48
C GLY A 299 21.32 16.47 -31.72
N ARG A 300 21.77 16.93 -32.89
CA ARG A 300 21.89 18.35 -33.26
C ARG A 300 20.97 18.77 -34.40
N LEU A 301 20.80 17.90 -35.39
CA LEU A 301 19.95 18.14 -36.55
C LEU A 301 18.70 17.27 -36.44
N ASP A 302 17.55 17.89 -36.64
CA ASP A 302 16.27 17.19 -36.71
C ASP A 302 16.34 16.11 -37.81
N ASN A 303 15.71 14.96 -37.54
CA ASN A 303 15.62 13.83 -38.47
C ASN A 303 16.94 13.10 -38.78
N VAL A 304 18.01 13.37 -38.02
CA VAL A 304 19.18 12.49 -37.98
C VAL A 304 18.96 11.47 -36.86
N ILE A 305 18.65 10.24 -37.25
CA ILE A 305 18.30 9.14 -36.34
C ILE A 305 19.24 7.95 -36.55
N THR A 306 19.35 7.09 -35.54
CA THR A 306 20.08 5.82 -35.61
C THR A 306 19.32 4.77 -36.41
N ALA A 307 20.01 3.70 -36.79
CA ALA A 307 19.40 2.57 -37.49
C ALA A 307 18.28 1.90 -36.66
N LEU A 308 18.45 1.76 -35.33
CA LEU A 308 17.42 1.17 -34.47
C LEU A 308 16.19 2.06 -34.33
N GLU A 309 16.37 3.38 -34.26
CA GLU A 309 15.23 4.31 -34.27
C GLU A 309 14.48 4.27 -35.59
N PHE A 310 15.21 4.17 -36.70
CA PHE A 310 14.61 3.96 -38.02
C PHE A 310 13.88 2.63 -38.12
N GLU A 311 14.47 1.52 -37.67
CA GLU A 311 13.83 0.19 -37.61
C GLU A 311 12.57 0.22 -36.77
N ARG A 312 12.59 0.91 -35.62
CA ARG A 312 11.41 1.06 -34.77
C ARG A 312 10.33 1.92 -35.44
N MET A 313 10.70 2.93 -36.21
CA MET A 313 9.77 3.72 -37.02
C MET A 313 9.10 2.86 -38.10
N ILE A 314 9.88 2.09 -38.87
CA ILE A 314 9.31 1.26 -39.95
C ILE A 314 8.65 -0.05 -39.47
N ASN A 315 8.69 -0.33 -38.17
CA ASN A 315 7.99 -1.48 -37.61
C ASN A 315 6.47 -1.22 -37.62
N ALA A 316 5.67 -2.18 -38.10
CA ALA A 316 4.21 -2.07 -38.12
C ALA A 316 3.58 -1.91 -36.72
N SER A 317 4.22 -2.46 -35.69
CA SER A 317 3.85 -2.26 -34.28
C SER A 317 4.55 -1.05 -33.63
N GLY A 318 5.35 -0.33 -34.42
CA GLY A 318 6.08 0.87 -34.03
C GLY A 318 5.19 2.11 -33.94
N PRO A 319 5.74 3.22 -33.43
CA PRO A 319 4.97 4.44 -33.14
C PRO A 319 4.36 5.11 -34.37
N THR A 320 4.85 4.81 -35.57
CA THR A 320 4.39 5.40 -36.84
C THR A 320 3.67 4.38 -37.72
N GLY A 321 3.32 3.20 -37.18
CA GLY A 321 2.59 2.17 -37.92
C GLY A 321 3.33 1.61 -39.14
N GLY A 322 4.66 1.77 -39.18
CA GLY A 322 5.51 1.34 -40.30
C GLY A 322 5.84 2.43 -41.31
N GLU A 323 5.36 3.67 -41.11
CA GLU A 323 5.65 4.77 -42.03
C GLU A 323 6.91 5.53 -41.66
N VAL A 324 7.70 5.92 -42.68
CA VAL A 324 8.83 6.83 -42.52
C VAL A 324 8.31 8.27 -42.52
N VAL A 325 8.46 8.94 -41.38
CA VAL A 325 8.00 10.31 -41.17
C VAL A 325 9.13 11.16 -40.57
N LEU A 326 9.13 12.43 -40.93
CA LEU A 326 9.94 13.46 -40.29
C LEU A 326 9.31 13.85 -38.94
N GLN A 327 10.06 14.57 -38.13
CA GLN A 327 9.65 15.05 -36.81
C GLN A 327 8.40 15.95 -36.86
N ASP A 328 8.16 16.63 -37.98
CA ASP A 328 6.96 17.43 -38.22
C ASP A 328 5.76 16.59 -38.71
N GLY A 329 5.93 15.27 -38.85
CA GLY A 329 4.92 14.32 -39.31
C GLY A 329 4.81 14.22 -40.84
N SER A 330 5.60 14.97 -41.61
CA SER A 330 5.57 14.89 -43.07
C SER A 330 6.46 13.75 -43.60
N HIS A 331 6.19 13.28 -44.82
CA HIS A 331 7.02 12.23 -45.43
C HIS A 331 8.28 12.83 -46.10
N PRO A 332 9.46 12.23 -45.86
CA PRO A 332 10.67 12.68 -46.54
C PRO A 332 10.57 12.44 -48.04
N LYS A 333 11.00 13.42 -48.83
CA LYS A 333 11.16 13.25 -50.29
C LYS A 333 12.40 12.42 -50.64
N THR A 334 13.43 12.52 -49.80
CA THR A 334 14.72 11.85 -49.98
C THR A 334 15.24 11.44 -48.61
N VAL A 335 15.79 10.23 -48.52
CA VAL A 335 16.44 9.70 -47.31
C VAL A 335 17.91 9.44 -47.63
N GLY A 336 18.80 9.88 -46.75
CA GLY A 336 20.23 9.57 -46.79
C GLY A 336 20.57 8.56 -45.71
N ILE A 337 21.34 7.53 -46.05
CA ILE A 337 21.81 6.51 -45.09
C ILE A 337 23.33 6.60 -45.05
N ILE A 338 23.88 6.75 -43.84
CA ILE A 338 25.32 6.78 -43.58
C ILE A 338 25.69 5.50 -42.85
N HIS A 339 26.40 4.61 -43.54
CA HIS A 339 26.90 3.36 -42.95
C HIS A 339 28.28 3.55 -42.31
N CYS A 340 28.66 2.58 -41.48
CA CYS A 340 29.99 2.48 -40.86
C CYS A 340 30.35 3.65 -39.93
N VAL A 341 29.36 4.35 -39.38
CA VAL A 341 29.57 5.44 -38.41
C VAL A 341 30.32 4.92 -37.18
N GLY A 342 31.52 5.46 -36.92
CA GLY A 342 32.38 5.06 -35.80
C GLY A 342 33.15 3.76 -36.00
N SER A 343 32.96 3.04 -37.11
CA SER A 343 33.70 1.81 -37.44
C SER A 343 35.02 2.13 -38.13
N ARG A 344 36.06 1.32 -37.86
CA ARG A 344 37.43 1.49 -38.37
C ARG A 344 38.00 2.89 -38.12
N ASP A 345 37.67 3.46 -36.96
CA ASP A 345 38.19 4.73 -36.48
C ASP A 345 38.95 4.48 -35.17
N GLU A 346 40.24 4.82 -35.16
CA GLU A 346 41.14 4.64 -34.01
C GLU A 346 40.67 5.36 -32.74
N LYS A 347 39.79 6.37 -32.87
CA LYS A 347 39.23 7.10 -31.73
C LYS A 347 37.95 6.50 -31.17
N TYR A 348 37.28 5.60 -31.91
CA TYR A 348 36.00 5.02 -31.51
C TYR A 348 36.06 3.48 -31.55
N HIS A 349 36.01 2.89 -32.74
CA HIS A 349 36.19 1.45 -32.93
C HIS A 349 37.17 1.16 -34.05
N GLU A 350 38.32 0.59 -33.71
CA GLU A 350 39.34 0.16 -34.70
C GLU A 350 38.84 -0.98 -35.60
N TYR A 351 37.74 -1.63 -35.24
CA TYR A 351 37.16 -2.76 -35.96
C TYR A 351 35.91 -2.36 -36.76
N CYS A 352 35.54 -3.22 -37.70
CA CYS A 352 34.30 -3.10 -38.46
C CYS A 352 33.15 -3.76 -37.70
N SER A 353 31.97 -3.13 -37.67
CA SER A 353 30.76 -3.83 -37.22
C SER A 353 30.48 -5.04 -38.12
N GLN A 354 30.22 -6.19 -37.50
CA GLN A 354 29.79 -7.40 -38.20
C GLN A 354 28.30 -7.40 -38.54
N VAL A 355 27.53 -6.48 -37.96
CA VAL A 355 26.07 -6.41 -38.10
C VAL A 355 25.65 -5.40 -39.17
N CYS A 356 26.37 -4.30 -39.34
CA CYS A 356 25.92 -3.17 -40.16
C CYS A 356 25.89 -3.40 -41.68
N CYS A 357 26.43 -4.51 -42.20
CA CYS A 357 26.56 -4.80 -43.63
C CYS A 357 25.79 -6.05 -44.09
N MET A 358 25.04 -6.70 -43.19
CA MET A 358 24.13 -7.81 -43.52
C MET A 358 22.72 -7.29 -43.73
#